data_AF-A0A073JI56-F1
#
_entry.id   AF-A0A073JI56-F1
#
_cell.length_a   1.000
_cell.length_b   1.000
_cell.length_c   1.000
_cell.angle_alpha   90.00
_cell.angle_beta   90.00
_cell.angle_gamma   90.00
#
_symmetry.space_group_name_H-M   'P 1'
#
loop_
_entity.id
_entity.type
_entity.pdbx_description
1 polymer ?
#
loop_
_entity_poly.entity_id
_entity_poly.type
_entity_poly.pdbx_seq_one_letter_code
_entity_poly.pdbx_strand_id
1 'polypeptide(L)'
;MTILTSGLPRIKTEYYTEKPKVRFRIAGTKQYLHLSGAGVTHGTRYAWSGTKSQARALRDRAAMEGRDWPFKAVKRIEAKDLLANEEI
;
A
#
# COMPACT_ATOMS: atom_id res chain seq x y z
N MET A 1 -39.97 -18.12 35.45
CA MET A 1 -39.77 -17.16 34.37
C MET A 1 -38.38 -17.36 33.81
N THR A 2 -38.27 -17.90 32.60
CA THR A 2 -37.01 -18.24 31.92
C THR A 2 -36.56 -17.06 31.07
N ILE A 3 -35.41 -16.48 31.37
CA ILE A 3 -34.77 -15.48 30.50
C ILE A 3 -33.54 -16.17 29.90
N LEU A 4 -33.71 -16.71 28.68
CA LEU A 4 -32.60 -17.19 27.87
C LEU A 4 -31.96 -15.97 27.20
N THR A 5 -30.97 -15.36 27.87
CA THR A 5 -30.11 -14.34 27.26
C THR A 5 -29.12 -15.03 26.34
N SER A 6 -29.41 -15.07 25.04
CA SER A 6 -28.47 -15.46 23.99
C SER A 6 -27.41 -14.37 23.81
N GLY A 7 -26.40 -14.38 24.68
CA GLY A 7 -25.19 -13.57 24.49
C GLY A 7 -24.32 -14.14 23.38
N LEU A 8 -24.68 -13.89 22.12
CA LEU A 8 -23.75 -14.09 21.00
C LEU A 8 -22.48 -13.27 21.27
N PRO A 9 -21.28 -13.87 21.32
CA PRO A 9 -20.05 -13.12 21.48
C PRO A 9 -19.95 -12.16 20.29
N ARG A 10 -19.85 -10.85 20.56
CA ARG A 10 -19.45 -9.85 19.56
C ARG A 10 -18.04 -10.20 19.13
N ILE A 11 -17.92 -11.05 18.11
CA ILE A 11 -16.67 -11.27 17.39
C ILE A 11 -16.28 -9.89 16.87
N LYS A 12 -15.35 -9.22 17.54
CA LYS A 12 -14.63 -8.08 16.99
C LYS A 12 -13.77 -8.67 15.87
N THR A 13 -14.36 -8.85 14.70
CA THR A 13 -13.58 -8.87 13.46
C THR A 13 -13.00 -7.47 13.34
N GLU A 14 -11.90 -7.21 14.04
CA GLU A 14 -10.96 -6.17 13.66
C GLU A 14 -10.48 -6.59 12.27
N TYR A 15 -11.24 -6.21 11.25
CA TYR A 15 -10.79 -6.26 9.87
C TYR A 15 -9.58 -5.34 9.83
N TYR A 16 -8.40 -5.91 10.05
CA TYR A 16 -7.12 -5.27 9.81
C TYR A 16 -7.05 -5.04 8.31
N THR A 17 -7.71 -3.97 7.87
CA THR A 17 -7.69 -3.54 6.49
C THR A 17 -6.32 -2.92 6.32
N GLU A 18 -5.36 -3.74 5.89
CA GLU A 18 -4.06 -3.24 5.47
C GLU A 18 -4.32 -2.11 4.48
N LYS A 19 -3.92 -0.90 4.86
CA LYS A 19 -4.12 0.28 4.02
C LYS A 19 -3.47 -0.01 2.67
N PRO A 20 -4.16 0.26 1.54
CA PRO A 20 -3.66 -0.10 0.22
C PRO A 20 -2.28 0.52 0.01
N LYS A 21 -1.28 -0.34 -0.18
CA LYS A 21 0.10 0.07 -0.41
C LYS A 21 0.23 0.64 -1.82
N VAL A 22 0.84 1.81 -1.93
CA VAL A 22 1.16 2.49 -3.19
C VAL A 22 2.67 2.47 -3.39
N ARG A 23 3.08 2.43 -4.65
CA ARG A 23 4.47 2.61 -5.08
C ARG A 23 4.59 3.87 -5.92
N PHE A 24 5.80 4.37 -6.03
CA PHE A 24 6.11 5.48 -6.92
C PHE A 24 6.86 4.99 -8.13
N ARG A 25 6.37 5.34 -9.32
CA ARG A 25 6.98 4.99 -10.61
C ARG A 25 7.10 6.24 -11.45
N ILE A 26 8.21 6.39 -12.17
CA ILE A 26 8.34 7.45 -13.17
C ILE A 26 7.57 7.04 -14.44
N ALA A 27 6.68 7.91 -14.91
CA ALA A 27 5.89 7.63 -16.12
C ALA A 27 6.80 7.48 -17.34
N GLY A 28 6.54 6.50 -18.21
CA GLY A 28 7.39 6.23 -19.38
C GLY A 28 8.66 5.44 -19.08
N THR A 29 9.06 5.27 -17.82
CA THR A 29 10.22 4.44 -17.45
C THR A 29 9.82 3.25 -16.58
N LYS A 30 10.70 2.25 -16.45
CA LYS A 30 10.55 1.13 -15.50
C LYS A 30 11.25 1.41 -14.16
N GLN A 31 11.45 2.70 -13.84
CA GLN A 31 12.12 3.13 -12.63
C GLN A 31 11.10 3.42 -11.53
N TYR A 32 11.43 2.99 -10.32
CA TYR A 32 10.63 3.20 -9.12
C TYR A 32 11.38 4.10 -8.14
N LEU A 33 10.66 4.74 -7.23
CA LEU A 33 11.30 5.42 -6.10
C LEU A 33 12.01 4.37 -5.24
N HIS A 34 13.26 4.62 -4.88
CA HIS A 34 13.98 3.74 -3.97
C HIS A 34 13.39 3.79 -2.55
N LEU A 35 13.48 2.69 -1.81
CA LEU A 35 12.92 2.54 -0.45
C LEU A 35 13.42 3.58 0.57
N SER A 36 14.56 4.22 0.32
CA SER A 36 15.05 5.35 1.13
C SER A 36 14.20 6.62 0.99
N GLY A 37 13.25 6.65 0.05
CA GLY A 37 12.46 7.84 -0.26
C GLY A 37 13.21 8.88 -1.09
N ALA A 38 14.44 8.57 -1.54
CA ALA A 38 15.27 9.42 -2.38
C ALA A 38 15.96 8.58 -3.45
N GLY A 39 16.03 9.11 -4.67
CA GLY A 39 16.63 8.43 -5.82
C GLY A 39 15.72 7.39 -6.46
N VAL A 40 16.24 6.76 -7.52
CA VAL A 40 15.53 5.80 -8.36
C VAL A 40 16.12 4.42 -8.21
N THR A 41 15.27 3.39 -8.30
CA THR A 41 15.67 2.00 -8.39
C THR A 41 15.08 1.35 -9.62
N HIS A 42 15.81 0.40 -10.17
CA HIS A 42 15.30 -0.50 -11.20
C HIS A 42 14.60 -1.68 -10.54
N GLY A 43 13.43 -2.03 -11.08
CA GLY A 43 12.63 -3.15 -10.56
C GLY A 43 11.95 -2.86 -9.23
N THR A 44 11.26 -3.88 -8.71
CA THR A 44 10.35 -3.76 -7.56
C THR A 44 10.98 -4.18 -6.23
N ARG A 45 12.18 -4.79 -6.26
CA ARG A 45 12.84 -5.35 -5.06
C ARG A 45 13.15 -4.28 -4.02
N TYR A 46 13.65 -3.14 -4.48
CA TYR A 46 13.99 -2.00 -3.61
C TYR A 46 13.04 -0.81 -3.80
N ALA A 47 11.88 -1.06 -4.43
CA ALA A 47 10.90 -0.01 -4.70
C ALA A 47 10.14 0.35 -3.43
N TRP A 48 10.12 1.64 -3.12
CA TRP A 48 9.36 2.21 -2.01
C TRP A 48 7.89 1.79 -2.09
N SER A 49 7.36 1.33 -0.96
CA SER A 49 5.95 0.99 -0.79
C SER A 49 5.44 1.55 0.53
N GLY A 50 4.35 2.29 0.49
CA GLY A 50 3.73 2.86 1.68
C GLY A 50 2.29 3.27 1.44
N THR A 51 1.71 4.01 2.37
CA THR A 51 0.34 4.52 2.23
C THR A 51 0.27 5.77 1.34
N LYS A 52 -0.93 6.10 0.84
CA LYS A 52 -1.16 7.36 0.08
C LYS A 52 -0.77 8.61 0.88
N SER A 53 -0.95 8.59 2.20
CA SER A 53 -0.57 9.69 3.09
C SER A 53 0.96 9.85 3.18
N GLN A 54 1.70 8.75 3.37
CA GLN A 54 3.16 8.77 3.37
C GLN A 54 3.71 9.20 2.00
N ALA A 55 3.05 8.76 0.93
CA ALA A 55 3.38 9.16 -0.42
C ALA A 55 3.24 10.67 -0.63
N ARG A 56 2.17 11.28 -0.09
CA ARG A 56 1.99 12.73 -0.12
C ARG A 56 3.08 13.47 0.64
N ALA A 57 3.42 13.00 1.85
CA ALA A 57 4.48 13.60 2.66
C ALA A 57 5.85 13.58 1.96
N LEU A 58 6.17 12.51 1.21
CA LEU A 58 7.40 12.45 0.42
C LEU A 58 7.41 13.47 -0.73
N ARG A 59 6.28 13.61 -1.43
CA ARG A 59 6.12 14.63 -2.47
C ARG A 59 6.27 16.04 -1.90
N ASP A 60 5.62 16.30 -0.77
CA ASP A 60 5.65 17.61 -0.11
C ASP A 60 7.08 17.94 0.35
N ARG A 61 7.82 16.96 0.91
CA ARG A 61 9.24 17.12 1.24
C ARG A 61 10.10 17.46 0.02
N ALA A 62 9.93 16.74 -1.09
CA ALA A 62 10.71 17.03 -2.29
C ALA A 62 10.41 18.41 -2.89
N ALA A 63 9.14 18.83 -2.83
CA ALA A 63 8.75 20.19 -3.22
C ALA A 63 9.39 21.25 -2.32
N MET A 64 9.46 21.02 -1.00
CA MET A 64 10.17 21.90 -0.06
C MET A 64 11.68 21.96 -0.31
N GLU A 65 12.28 20.85 -0.74
CA GLU A 65 13.71 20.78 -1.11
C GLU A 65 13.99 21.35 -2.52
N GLY A 66 12.96 21.83 -3.24
CA GLY A 66 13.10 22.33 -4.61
C GLY A 66 13.50 21.26 -5.63
N ARG A 67 13.29 19.98 -5.30
CA ARG A 67 13.63 18.85 -6.16
C ARG A 67 12.48 18.50 -7.08
N ASP A 68 12.79 18.22 -8.34
CA ASP A 68 11.80 17.69 -9.27
C ASP A 68 11.22 16.37 -8.76
N TRP A 69 9.89 16.24 -8.84
CA TRP A 69 9.14 15.05 -8.43
C TRP A 69 8.51 14.36 -9.64
N PRO A 70 9.27 13.57 -10.43
CA PRO A 70 8.76 12.87 -11.62
C PRO A 70 7.95 11.60 -11.29
N PHE A 71 7.73 11.33 -10.00
CA PHE A 71 7.12 10.09 -9.54
C PHE A 71 5.60 10.14 -9.51
N LYS A 72 4.97 9.19 -10.19
CA LYS A 72 3.52 8.94 -10.14
C LYS A 72 3.20 7.82 -9.15
N ALA A 73 2.26 8.08 -8.24
CA ALA A 73 1.76 7.06 -7.32
C ALA A 73 0.92 6.03 -8.10
N VAL A 74 1.37 4.78 -8.11
CA VAL A 74 0.68 3.63 -8.67
C VAL A 74 0.24 2.71 -7.54
N LYS A 75 -1.03 2.30 -7.54
CA LYS A 75 -1.53 1.30 -6.59
C LYS A 75 -0.75 0.01 -6.78
N ARG A 76 -0.29 -0.60 -5.68
CA ARG A 76 0.11 -2.00 -5.71
C ARG A 76 -1.20 -2.78 -5.81
N ILE A 77 -1.51 -3.24 -7.02
CA ILE A 77 -2.45 -4.35 -7.16
C ILE A 77 -1.62 -5.54 -6.68
N GLU A 78 -1.71 -5.84 -5.38
CA GLU A 78 -1.38 -7.19 -4.95
C GLU A 78 -2.43 -8.05 -5.64
N ALA A 79 -2.00 -8.80 -6.65
CA ALA A 79 -2.75 -9.96 -7.09
C ALA A 79 -2.79 -10.86 -5.85
N LYS A 80 -3.81 -10.64 -5.01
CA LYS A 80 -4.16 -11.53 -3.94
C LYS A 80 -4.66 -12.75 -4.69
N ASP A 81 -3.83 -13.79 -4.73
CA ASP A 81 -4.09 -15.12 -5.23
C ASP A 81 -5.58 -15.37 -5.51
N LEU A 82 -5.92 -15.44 -6.79
CA LEU A 82 -7.09 -16.18 -7.28
C LEU A 82 -6.76 -17.69 -7.32
N LEU A 83 -5.91 -18.20 -6.42
CA LEU A 83 -5.52 -19.61 -6.32
C LEU A 83 -5.91 -20.23 -4.97
N ALA A 84 -7.00 -19.76 -4.38
CA ALA A 84 -7.68 -20.49 -3.32
C ALA A 84 -9.10 -20.78 -3.81
N ASN A 85 -9.26 -21.86 -4.61
CA ASN A 85 -10.46 -22.71 -4.72
C ASN A 85 -10.40 -23.61 -5.96
N GLU A 86 -9.37 -24.44 -6.06
CA GLU A 86 -9.44 -25.70 -6.81
C GLU A 86 -8.74 -26.77 -5.97
N GLU A 87 -9.40 -27.20 -4.90
CA GLU A 87 -9.13 -28.53 -4.35
C GLU A 87 -10.33 -29.44 -4.70
N ILE A 88 -9.94 -30.60 -5.20
CA ILE A 88 -10.69 -31.66 -5.90
C ILE A 88 -11.61 -32.43 -4.95
#